data_AF-A0A2V8EC90-F1
#
_entry.id   AF-A0A2V8EC90-F1
#
_cell.length_a   1.000
_cell.length_b   1.000
_cell.length_c   1.000
_cell.angle_alpha   90.00
_cell.angle_beta   90.00
_cell.angle_gamma   90.00
#
_symmetry.space_group_name_H-M   'P 1'
#
loop_
_entity.id
_entity.type
_entity.pdbx_description
1 polymer ?
#
loop_
_entity_poly.entity_id
_entity_poly.type
_entity_poly.pdbx_seq_one_letter_code
_entity_poly.pdbx_strand_id
1 'polypeptide(L)'
;MANPPADAIPGAITHDNQTEGYYIVSGGGTAFIDGHVVNGRHSTANPDGGPNGPGCGGLAVGSRKVELKVGDVLIVPPGVIHGWADIPDHVDYLSFRPSHGVMKNGWVNPTIVSK
;
A
#
# COMPACT_ATOMS: atom_id res chain seq x y z
N MET A 1 -24.06 5.30 6.43
CA MET A 1 -22.91 5.22 5.50
C MET A 1 -23.45 4.80 4.14
N ALA A 2 -22.97 5.38 3.05
CA ALA A 2 -23.41 4.99 1.71
C ALA A 2 -22.92 3.56 1.40
N ASN A 3 -23.76 2.76 0.74
CA ASN A 3 -23.33 1.47 0.23
C ASN A 3 -22.21 1.69 -0.78
N PRO A 4 -21.09 0.95 -0.69
CA PRO A 4 -20.02 1.08 -1.65
C PRO A 4 -20.51 0.66 -3.05
N PRO A 5 -19.92 1.22 -4.13
CA PRO A 5 -20.16 0.76 -5.49
C PRO A 5 -19.97 -0.76 -5.63
N ALA A 6 -20.72 -1.38 -6.53
CA ALA A 6 -20.69 -2.84 -6.72
C ALA A 6 -19.33 -3.38 -7.19
N ASP A 7 -18.51 -2.52 -7.80
CA ASP A 7 -17.16 -2.81 -8.29
C ASP A 7 -16.06 -2.46 -7.27
N ALA A 8 -16.42 -2.07 -6.05
CA ALA A 8 -15.45 -1.70 -5.03
C ALA A 8 -14.59 -2.90 -4.59
N ILE A 9 -13.27 -2.72 -4.57
CA ILE A 9 -12.31 -3.77 -4.21
C ILE A 9 -11.82 -3.55 -2.77
N PRO A 10 -11.91 -4.54 -1.87
CA PRO A 10 -11.40 -4.41 -0.52
C PRO A 10 -9.86 -4.39 -0.47
N GLY A 11 -9.32 -3.84 0.62
CA GLY A 11 -7.87 -3.90 0.89
C GLY A 11 -7.06 -2.78 0.25
N ALA A 12 -7.71 -1.70 -0.17
CA ALA A 12 -7.01 -0.52 -0.67
C ALA A 12 -6.19 0.12 0.45
N ILE A 13 -4.95 0.48 0.13
CA ILE A 13 -4.10 1.28 1.00
C ILE A 13 -3.53 2.48 0.24
N THR A 14 -3.20 3.51 1.00
CA THR A 14 -2.45 4.70 0.56
C THR A 14 -1.43 5.02 1.62
N HIS A 15 -0.36 5.70 1.22
CA HIS A 15 0.55 6.35 2.15
C HIS A 15 0.48 7.84 1.91
N ASP A 16 0.38 8.63 2.96
CA ASP A 16 0.25 10.09 2.85
C ASP A 16 1.47 10.68 2.16
N ASN A 17 2.64 10.24 2.61
CA ASN A 17 3.91 10.78 2.18
C ASN A 17 4.78 9.71 1.52
N GLN A 18 4.58 8.42 1.73
CA GLN A 18 5.59 7.43 1.33
C GLN A 18 5.39 6.95 -0.12
N THR A 19 6.42 7.06 -0.97
CA THR A 19 6.48 6.27 -2.21
C THR A 19 6.77 4.83 -1.85
N GLU A 20 6.02 3.91 -2.42
CA GLU A 20 6.25 2.47 -2.31
C GLU A 20 6.51 1.86 -3.68
N GLY A 21 7.51 0.98 -3.76
CA GLY A 21 7.76 0.18 -4.95
C GLY A 21 7.67 -1.31 -4.62
N TYR A 22 7.08 -2.08 -5.53
CA TYR A 22 7.13 -3.54 -5.53
C TYR A 22 8.02 -4.02 -6.67
N TYR A 23 8.93 -4.92 -6.38
CA TYR A 23 9.63 -5.73 -7.37
C TYR A 23 9.29 -7.19 -7.16
N ILE A 24 8.64 -7.82 -8.13
CA ILE A 24 8.15 -9.20 -8.00
C ILE A 24 9.30 -10.18 -8.20
N VAL A 25 9.52 -11.05 -7.20
CA VAL A 25 10.63 -12.02 -7.18
C VAL A 25 10.18 -13.47 -7.36
N SER A 26 8.94 -13.81 -6.99
CA SER A 26 8.32 -15.12 -7.29
C SER A 26 6.80 -14.98 -7.43
N GLY A 27 6.17 -15.87 -8.19
CA GLY A 27 4.73 -15.87 -8.40
C GLY A 27 4.21 -14.63 -9.15
N GLY A 28 3.01 -14.17 -8.79
CA GLY A 28 2.35 -13.03 -9.42
C GLY A 28 0.87 -12.92 -9.07
N GLY A 29 0.21 -11.92 -9.65
CA GLY A 29 -1.22 -11.71 -9.47
C GLY A 29 -1.70 -10.40 -10.08
N THR A 30 -2.98 -10.13 -9.91
CA THR A 30 -3.61 -8.89 -10.35
C THR A 30 -3.52 -7.86 -9.24
N ALA A 31 -2.67 -6.85 -9.39
CA ALA A 31 -2.67 -5.66 -8.56
C ALA A 31 -3.77 -4.68 -9.01
N PHE A 32 -4.16 -3.77 -8.13
CA PHE A 32 -4.87 -2.56 -8.50
C PHE A 32 -4.09 -1.32 -8.05
N ILE A 33 -4.20 -0.24 -8.83
CA ILE A 33 -3.58 1.05 -8.59
C ILE A 33 -4.47 2.16 -9.16
N ASP A 34 -4.26 3.41 -8.75
CA ASP A 34 -5.06 4.58 -9.16
C ASP A 34 -6.51 4.49 -8.66
N GLY A 35 -7.27 5.59 -8.78
CA GLY A 35 -8.63 5.69 -8.24
C GLY A 35 -8.66 6.35 -6.86
N HIS A 36 -9.63 5.98 -6.02
CA HIS A 36 -9.81 6.61 -4.70
C HIS A 36 -10.31 5.62 -3.65
N VAL A 37 -9.98 5.89 -2.39
CA VAL A 37 -10.48 5.13 -1.23
C VAL A 37 -11.83 5.71 -0.80
N VAL A 38 -12.82 4.84 -0.61
CA VAL A 38 -14.11 5.17 0.03
C VAL A 38 -14.27 4.41 1.34
N ASN A 39 -15.02 5.00 2.27
CA ASN A 39 -15.19 4.48 3.63
C ASN A 39 -13.84 4.16 4.33
N GLY A 40 -12.81 4.94 3.98
CA GLY A 40 -11.47 4.73 4.47
C GLY A 40 -11.30 5.13 5.93
N ARG A 41 -10.36 4.47 6.60
CA ARG A 41 -9.92 4.84 7.94
C ARG A 41 -8.42 5.04 7.93
N HIS A 42 -8.00 6.17 8.47
CA HIS A 42 -6.59 6.44 8.70
C HIS A 42 -6.05 5.49 9.77
N SER A 43 -4.93 4.82 9.49
CA SER A 43 -4.29 3.91 10.44
C SER A 43 -3.41 4.67 11.42
N THR A 44 -3.53 4.38 12.71
CA THR A 44 -2.59 4.88 13.74
C THR A 44 -1.44 3.91 13.99
N ALA A 45 -1.38 2.79 13.26
CA ALA A 45 -0.36 1.75 13.45
C ALA A 45 0.97 2.09 12.77
N ASN A 46 0.95 2.97 11.76
CA ASN A 46 2.12 3.36 10.98
C ASN A 46 2.45 4.83 11.23
N PRO A 47 3.34 5.12 12.19
CA PRO A 47 3.71 6.50 12.52
C PRO A 47 4.62 7.10 11.46
N ASP A 48 4.68 8.43 11.45
CA ASP A 48 5.60 9.18 10.60
C ASP A 48 7.07 8.85 10.89
N GLY A 49 7.90 8.90 9.84
CA GLY A 49 9.30 8.48 9.86
C GLY A 49 9.54 6.97 9.92
N GLY A 50 8.50 6.15 10.06
CA GLY A 50 8.56 4.69 9.91
C GLY A 50 8.59 4.25 8.46
N PRO A 51 8.89 2.97 8.17
CA PRO A 51 9.07 2.50 6.80
C PRO A 51 7.78 2.62 5.97
N ASN A 52 6.61 2.39 6.57
CA ASN A 52 5.33 2.54 5.88
C ASN A 52 4.83 4.00 5.86
N GLY A 53 5.08 4.75 6.93
CA GLY A 53 4.49 6.08 7.15
C GLY A 53 2.95 6.05 7.35
N PRO A 54 2.35 7.20 7.68
CA PRO A 54 0.91 7.34 7.86
C PRO A 54 0.17 7.11 6.54
N GLY A 55 -1.09 6.71 6.64
CA GLY A 55 -1.88 6.34 5.48
C GLY A 55 -3.31 5.93 5.80
N CYS A 56 -4.11 5.83 4.75
CA CYS A 56 -5.52 5.47 4.81
C CYS A 56 -5.76 4.11 4.15
N GLY A 57 -6.63 3.29 4.75
CA GLY A 57 -7.07 2.02 4.18
C GLY A 57 -8.59 1.93 4.06
N GLY A 58 -9.10 1.21 3.06
CA GLY A 58 -10.54 1.07 2.84
C GLY A 58 -10.89 0.29 1.57
N LEU A 59 -11.96 0.72 0.91
CA LEU A 59 -12.39 0.14 -0.37
C LEU A 59 -11.88 0.99 -1.53
N ALA A 60 -11.28 0.36 -2.54
CA ALA A 60 -10.89 1.00 -3.79
C ALA A 60 -12.08 1.13 -4.72
N VAL A 61 -12.27 2.30 -5.33
CA VAL A 61 -13.26 2.55 -6.38
C VAL A 61 -12.57 3.20 -7.58
N GLY A 62 -12.93 2.75 -8.78
CA GLY A 62 -12.39 3.28 -10.04
C GLY A 62 -10.90 3.00 -10.22
N SER A 63 -10.38 1.94 -9.60
CA SER A 63 -8.98 1.55 -9.70
C SER A 63 -8.68 0.83 -11.02
N ARG A 64 -7.45 1.02 -11.50
CA ARG A 64 -6.90 0.32 -12.65
C ARG A 64 -6.29 -1.01 -12.21
N LYS A 65 -6.66 -2.11 -12.86
CA LYS A 65 -6.05 -3.42 -12.64
C LYS A 65 -4.81 -3.62 -13.50
N VAL A 66 -3.79 -4.24 -12.94
CA VAL A 66 -2.51 -4.52 -13.60
C VAL A 66 -2.05 -5.93 -13.24
N GLU A 67 -1.77 -6.74 -14.24
CA GLU A 67 -1.12 -8.04 -14.02
C GLU A 67 0.37 -7.85 -13.75
N LEU A 68 0.85 -8.44 -12.66
CA LEU A 68 2.26 -8.41 -12.27
C LEU A 68 2.81 -9.84 -12.20
N LYS A 69 4.00 -10.04 -12.78
CA LYS A 69 4.76 -11.30 -12.74
C LYS A 69 6.21 -11.04 -12.35
N VAL A 70 6.95 -12.11 -12.09
CA VAL A 70 8.39 -12.07 -11.80
C VAL A 70 9.14 -11.13 -12.76
N GLY A 71 9.92 -10.21 -12.18
CA GLY A 71 10.69 -9.20 -12.91
C GLY A 71 9.97 -7.86 -13.12
N ASP A 72 8.64 -7.81 -12.96
CA ASP A 72 7.89 -6.56 -13.07
C ASP A 72 8.10 -5.67 -11.83
N VAL A 73 8.02 -4.36 -12.06
CA VAL A 73 8.09 -3.33 -11.01
C VAL A 73 6.82 -2.49 -11.02
N LEU A 74 6.19 -2.31 -9.86
CA LEU A 74 5.13 -1.33 -9.65
C LEU A 74 5.67 -0.20 -8.77
N ILE A 75 5.63 1.05 -9.25
CA ILE A 75 5.97 2.24 -8.45
C ILE A 75 4.68 2.96 -8.10
N VAL A 76 4.50 3.23 -6.81
CA VAL A 76 3.30 3.85 -6.26
C VAL A 76 3.67 5.16 -5.56
N PRO A 77 3.36 6.31 -6.18
CA PRO A 77 3.56 7.61 -5.56
C PRO A 77 2.71 7.80 -4.29
N PRO A 78 3.04 8.79 -3.44
CA PRO A 78 2.23 9.12 -2.26
C PRO A 78 0.79 9.49 -2.66
N GLY A 79 -0.17 9.12 -1.81
CA GLY A 79 -1.60 9.33 -2.03
C GLY A 79 -2.23 8.43 -3.09
N VAL A 80 -1.46 7.64 -3.83
CA VAL A 80 -1.98 6.71 -4.83
C VAL A 80 -2.45 5.42 -4.16
N ILE A 81 -3.72 5.08 -4.38
CA ILE A 81 -4.29 3.86 -3.83
C ILE A 81 -3.66 2.65 -4.51
N HIS A 82 -3.43 1.58 -3.78
CA HIS A 82 -2.92 0.34 -4.32
C HIS A 82 -3.30 -0.86 -3.43
N GLY A 83 -3.16 -2.06 -4.00
CA GLY A 83 -3.39 -3.33 -3.33
C GLY A 83 -3.45 -4.49 -4.32
N TRP A 84 -3.88 -5.66 -3.85
CA TRP A 84 -4.04 -6.86 -4.66
C TRP A 84 -5.52 -7.16 -4.86
N ALA A 85 -5.93 -7.29 -6.13
CA ALA A 85 -7.28 -7.69 -6.50
C ALA A 85 -7.44 -9.22 -6.49
N ASP A 86 -6.39 -9.94 -6.91
CA ASP A 86 -6.36 -11.40 -6.93
C ASP A 86 -4.91 -11.92 -6.87
N ILE A 87 -4.71 -13.02 -6.14
CA ILE A 87 -3.44 -13.74 -6.03
C ILE A 87 -3.80 -15.24 -6.16
N PRO A 88 -3.74 -15.83 -7.36
CA PRO A 88 -4.24 -17.18 -7.60
C PRO A 88 -3.48 -18.29 -6.86
N ASP A 89 -2.19 -18.07 -6.56
CA ASP A 89 -1.32 -19.02 -5.87
C ASP A 89 -0.48 -18.32 -4.81
N HIS A 90 0.56 -17.59 -5.22
CA HIS A 90 1.40 -16.78 -4.34
C HIS A 90 2.03 -15.60 -5.09
N VAL A 91 2.50 -14.62 -4.31
CA VAL A 91 3.40 -13.57 -4.81
C VAL A 91 4.43 -13.26 -3.74
N ASP A 92 5.70 -13.36 -4.09
CA ASP A 92 6.80 -12.85 -3.29
C ASP A 92 7.35 -11.61 -3.99
N TYR A 93 7.52 -10.53 -3.22
CA TYR A 93 8.02 -9.27 -3.75
C TYR A 93 8.89 -8.54 -2.73
N LEU A 94 9.87 -7.82 -3.25
CA LEU A 94 10.59 -6.83 -2.48
C LEU A 94 9.77 -5.54 -2.45
N SER A 95 9.32 -5.13 -1.27
CA SER A 95 8.81 -3.77 -1.05
C SER A 95 9.97 -2.85 -0.70
N PHE A 96 10.13 -1.77 -1.46
CA PHE A 96 11.11 -0.73 -1.18
C PHE A 96 10.42 0.63 -1.07
N ARG A 97 10.77 1.35 -0.01
CA ARG A 97 10.16 2.63 0.33
C ARG A 97 11.27 3.65 0.52
N PRO A 98 11.64 4.40 -0.54
CA PRO A 98 12.66 5.45 -0.43
C PRO A 98 12.13 6.52 0.52
N SER A 99 12.73 6.59 1.70
CA SER A 99 12.16 7.34 2.82
C SER A 99 11.99 8.83 2.50
N HIS A 100 10.87 9.43 2.93
CA HIS A 100 10.65 10.89 2.84
C HIS A 100 11.58 11.73 3.73
N GLY A 101 12.43 11.08 4.50
CA GLY A 101 13.60 11.58 5.21
C GLY A 101 14.41 10.40 5.72
N VAL A 102 15.73 10.47 5.83
CA VAL A 102 16.52 9.29 6.26
C VAL A 102 15.95 8.75 7.58
N MET A 103 15.51 7.49 7.60
CA MET A 103 15.15 6.82 8.85
C MET A 103 16.38 6.94 9.76
N LYS A 104 16.26 7.78 10.79
CA LYS A 104 17.43 8.14 11.60
C LYS A 104 17.98 6.88 12.23
N ASN A 105 19.31 6.77 12.28
CA ASN A 105 19.94 5.67 12.98
C ASN A 105 19.38 5.58 14.41
N GLY A 106 18.94 4.39 14.82
CA GLY A 106 18.28 4.18 16.10
C GLY A 106 16.79 4.57 16.16
N TRP A 107 16.11 4.79 15.03
CA TRP A 107 14.65 4.93 15.03
C TRP A 107 13.99 3.66 15.58
N VAL A 108 13.09 3.84 16.54
CA VAL A 108 12.26 2.78 17.12
C VAL A 108 10.81 3.20 16.92
N ASN A 109 9.95 2.25 16.54
CA ASN A 109 8.54 2.54 16.30
C ASN A 109 7.90 3.11 17.60
N PRO A 110 7.39 4.35 17.61
CA PRO A 110 6.86 4.99 18.83
C PRO A 110 5.69 4.22 19.46
N THR A 111 4.99 3.36 18.71
CA THR A 111 3.92 2.50 19.24
C THR A 111 4.42 1.35 20.11
N ILE A 112 5.72 1.04 20.09
CA ILE A 112 6.36 0.02 20.95
C ILE A 112 7.36 0.60 21.97
N VAL A 113 7.71 1.89 21.85
CA VAL A 113 8.66 2.57 22.76
C VAL A 113 8.10 2.75 24.17
N SER A 114 6.80 2.61 24.35
CA SER A 114 6.14 2.71 25.66
C SER A 114 5.54 1.38 26.11
N LYS A 115 6.35 0.59 26.82
CA LYS A 115 5.95 -0.31 27.91
C LYS A 115 7.00 -0.27 29.01
#